data_AF-A0A9E2EKW6-F1
#
_entry.id   AF-A0A9E2EKW6-F1
#
_cell.length_a   1.000
_cell.length_b   1.000
_cell.length_c   1.000
_cell.angle_alpha   90.00
_cell.angle_beta   90.00
_cell.angle_gamma   90.00
#
_symmetry.space_group_name_H-M   'P 1'
#
loop_
_entity.id
_entity.type
_entity.pdbx_description
1 polymer ?
#
loop_
_entity_poly.entity_id
_entity_poly.type
_entity_poly.pdbx_seq_one_letter_code
_entity_poly.pdbx_strand_id
1 'polypeptide(L)'
;KLLKSLARAGLVVSTRGVNGGYQLSRAPREISAANVIDALEGPVSITECSADDSSCDYEQVCNVGGAWQRINVAIRKALEEVSLADLLRASAAPPSFNFAGMPVTVEKKS
;
A
#
# COMPACT_ATOMS: atom_id res chain seq x y z
N LYS A 1 0.17 2.08 19.61
CA LYS A 1 0.33 0.76 18.93
C LYS A 1 1.02 0.92 17.57
N LEU A 2 0.63 1.93 16.75
CA LEU A 2 1.22 2.23 15.43
C LEU A 2 2.76 2.19 15.35
N LEU A 3 3.47 3.00 16.15
CA LEU A 3 4.94 3.05 16.12
C LEU A 3 5.62 1.71 16.41
N LYS A 4 5.00 0.85 17.23
CA LYS A 4 5.51 -0.51 17.47
C LYS A 4 5.33 -1.41 16.24
N SER A 5 4.19 -1.29 15.55
CA SER A 5 3.95 -2.01 14.29
C SER A 5 4.92 -1.56 13.20
N LEU A 6 5.10 -0.24 13.04
CA LEU A 6 6.08 0.33 12.10
C LEU A 6 7.52 -0.09 12.44
N ALA A 7 7.86 -0.18 13.72
CA ALA A 7 9.18 -0.66 14.15
C ALA A 7 9.38 -2.16 13.86
N ARG A 8 8.36 -2.98 14.12
CA ARG A 8 8.37 -4.41 13.79
C ARG A 8 8.51 -4.63 12.28
N ALA A 9 7.88 -3.79 11.46
CA ALA A 9 8.00 -3.79 10.02
C ALA A 9 9.30 -3.16 9.50
N GLY A 10 10.19 -2.69 10.39
CA GLY A 10 11.48 -2.11 10.02
C GLY A 10 11.39 -0.77 9.30
N LEU A 11 10.28 -0.03 9.45
CA LEU A 11 10.10 1.30 8.85
C LEU A 11 10.59 2.42 9.75
N VAL A 12 10.65 2.16 11.05
CA VAL A 12 11.23 3.07 12.05
C VAL A 12 12.15 2.32 13.00
N VAL A 13 13.13 3.04 13.55
CA VAL A 13 14.03 2.55 14.59
C VAL A 13 13.71 3.30 15.88
N SER A 14 13.66 2.57 16.99
CA SER A 14 13.46 3.15 18.32
C SER A 14 14.80 3.30 19.04
N THR A 15 15.12 4.52 19.46
CA THR A 15 16.29 4.83 20.28
C THR A 15 15.84 5.08 21.71
N ARG A 16 16.52 4.46 22.69
CA ARG A 16 16.25 4.66 24.12
C ARG A 16 17.07 5.83 24.68
N GLY A 17 16.59 6.43 25.77
CA GLY A 17 17.26 7.50 26.51
C GLY A 17 16.43 8.77 26.61
N VAL A 18 16.95 9.77 27.34
CA VAL A 18 16.31 11.08 27.54
C VAL A 18 16.05 11.83 26.21
N ASN A 19 16.93 11.63 25.23
CA ASN A 19 16.78 12.13 23.86
C ASN A 19 16.37 11.02 22.87
N GLY A 20 15.79 9.94 23.39
CA GLY A 20 15.30 8.82 22.60
C GLY A 20 14.03 9.18 21.82
N GLY A 21 13.64 8.31 20.89
CA GLY A 21 12.50 8.54 20.03
C GLY A 21 12.40 7.50 18.93
N TYR A 22 11.58 7.80 17.93
CA TYR A 22 11.51 7.04 16.70
C TYR A 22 12.05 7.87 15.55
N GLN A 23 12.82 7.23 14.69
CA GLN A 23 13.29 7.81 13.43
C GLN A 23 12.99 6.84 12.30
N LEU A 24 12.78 7.34 11.09
CA LEU A 24 12.69 6.48 9.91
C LEU A 24 13.96 5.64 9.77
N SER A 25 13.79 4.36 9.45
CA SER A 25 14.91 3.43 9.26
C SER A 25 15.69 3.70 7.97
N ARG A 26 15.07 4.41 7.03
CA ARG A 26 15.59 4.73 5.70
C ARG A 26 14.95 6.01 5.14
N ALA A 27 15.36 6.45 3.95
CA ALA A 27 14.89 7.72 3.39
C ALA A 27 13.37 7.66 3.08
N PRO A 28 12.60 8.76 3.23
CA PRO A 28 11.16 8.77 2.93
C PRO A 28 10.81 8.37 1.49
N ARG A 29 11.74 8.52 0.55
CA ARG A 29 11.56 8.09 -0.86
C ARG A 29 11.65 6.57 -1.04
N GLU A 30 12.19 5.86 -0.06
CA GLU A 30 12.38 4.40 -0.08
C GLU A 30 11.32 3.66 0.76
N ILE A 31 10.33 4.39 1.26
CA ILE A 31 9.22 3.85 2.04
C ILE A 31 7.96 4.09 1.21
N SER A 32 7.40 3.03 0.63
CA SER A 32 6.18 3.14 -0.17
C SER A 32 4.93 3.21 0.71
N ALA A 33 3.82 3.70 0.14
CA ALA A 33 2.51 3.64 0.78
C ALA A 33 2.10 2.19 1.07
N ALA A 34 2.43 1.25 0.17
CA ALA A 34 2.25 -0.19 0.39
C ALA A 34 2.97 -0.66 1.66
N ASN A 35 4.22 -0.25 1.90
CA ASN A 35 4.93 -0.63 3.13
C ASN A 35 4.21 -0.15 4.40
N VAL A 36 3.66 1.07 4.37
CA VAL A 36 2.94 1.63 5.51
C VAL A 36 1.64 0.88 5.77
N ILE A 37 0.86 0.59 4.73
CA ILE A 37 -0.40 -0.15 4.83
C ILE A 37 -0.12 -1.58 5.33
N ASP A 38 0.85 -2.28 4.73
CA ASP A 38 1.25 -3.63 5.13
C ASP A 38 1.65 -3.69 6.61
N ALA A 39 2.34 -2.66 7.11
CA ALA A 39 2.77 -2.59 8.50
C ALA A 39 1.63 -2.32 9.50
N LEU A 40 0.54 -1.68 9.08
CA LEU A 40 -0.53 -1.23 9.96
C LEU A 40 -1.79 -2.11 9.88
N GLU A 41 -2.16 -2.52 8.68
CA GLU A 41 -3.40 -3.23 8.35
C GLU A 41 -3.15 -4.64 7.85
N GLY A 42 -1.93 -4.92 7.36
CA GLY A 42 -1.56 -6.18 6.71
C GLY A 42 -1.59 -6.06 5.18
N PRO A 43 -1.28 -7.16 4.48
CA PRO A 43 -1.17 -7.16 3.02
C PRO A 43 -2.43 -6.61 2.34
N VAL A 44 -2.23 -5.73 1.36
CA VAL A 44 -3.32 -5.18 0.55
C VAL A 44 -4.07 -6.30 -0.18
N SER A 45 -5.33 -6.49 0.18
CA SER A 45 -6.24 -7.42 -0.49
C SER A 45 -7.65 -6.84 -0.56
N ILE A 46 -8.20 -6.74 -1.77
CA ILE A 46 -9.56 -6.20 -1.99
C ILE A 46 -10.62 -7.22 -1.61
N THR A 47 -10.36 -8.49 -1.92
CA THR A 47 -11.21 -9.63 -1.60
C THR A 47 -10.40 -10.67 -0.85
N GLU A 48 -11.06 -11.55 -0.09
CA GLU A 48 -10.36 -12.63 0.62
C GLU A 48 -9.54 -13.48 -0.35
N CYS A 49 -10.11 -13.83 -1.52
CA CYS A 49 -9.46 -14.60 -2.58
C CYS A 49 -8.39 -13.85 -3.41
N SER A 50 -8.14 -12.57 -3.14
CA SER A 50 -7.11 -11.80 -3.85
C SER A 50 -5.79 -11.71 -3.12
N ALA A 51 -5.68 -12.28 -1.92
CA ALA A 51 -4.42 -12.35 -1.18
C ALA A 51 -3.61 -13.57 -1.62
N ASP A 52 -2.27 -13.43 -1.67
CA ASP A 52 -1.36 -14.49 -2.12
C ASP A 52 -1.47 -15.79 -1.31
N ASP A 53 -1.85 -15.71 -0.02
CA ASP A 53 -2.00 -16.86 0.89
C ASP A 53 -3.47 -17.25 1.14
N SER A 54 -4.40 -16.83 0.29
CA SER A 54 -5.83 -17.11 0.49
C SER A 54 -6.24 -18.50 0.00
N SER A 55 -6.99 -19.24 0.83
CA SER A 55 -7.73 -20.42 0.39
C SER A 55 -9.22 -20.08 0.30
N CYS A 56 -9.68 -19.68 -0.88
CA CYS A 56 -11.10 -19.44 -1.09
C CYS A 56 -11.77 -20.74 -1.55
N ASP A 57 -12.72 -21.25 -0.76
CA ASP A 57 -13.44 -22.50 -1.07
C ASP A 57 -14.17 -22.46 -2.42
N TYR A 58 -14.47 -21.26 -2.93
CA TYR A 58 -15.16 -21.04 -4.19
C TYR A 58 -14.22 -20.76 -5.37
N GLU A 59 -12.90 -20.75 -5.18
CA GLU A 59 -11.94 -20.33 -6.21
C GLU A 59 -12.11 -21.08 -7.53
N GLN A 60 -12.35 -22.39 -7.46
CA GLN A 60 -12.52 -23.27 -8.64
C GLN A 60 -13.80 -22.99 -9.45
N VAL A 61 -14.80 -22.33 -8.85
CA VAL A 61 -16.10 -22.03 -9.48
C VAL A 61 -16.35 -20.52 -9.60
N CYS A 62 -15.43 -19.69 -9.11
CA CYS A 62 -15.56 -18.25 -9.06
C CYS A 62 -15.10 -17.60 -10.36
N ASN A 63 -16.04 -17.34 -11.27
CA ASN A 63 -15.76 -16.71 -12.56
C ASN A 63 -15.18 -15.28 -12.45
N VAL A 64 -15.27 -14.64 -11.28
CA VAL A 64 -14.77 -13.27 -11.05
C VAL A 64 -13.44 -13.23 -10.28
N GLY A 65 -12.97 -14.35 -9.72
CA GLY A 65 -11.78 -14.39 -8.86
C GLY A 65 -10.52 -13.87 -9.55
N GLY A 66 -10.24 -14.36 -10.77
CA GLY A 66 -9.08 -13.91 -11.54
C GLY A 66 -9.13 -12.43 -11.92
N ALA A 67 -10.32 -11.86 -12.14
CA ALA A 67 -10.46 -10.42 -12.36
C ALA A 67 -10.10 -9.63 -11.10
N TRP A 68 -10.56 -10.07 -9.92
CA TRP A 68 -10.21 -9.45 -8.65
C TRP A 68 -8.73 -9.56 -8.29
N GLN A 69 -8.09 -10.71 -8.56
CA GLN A 69 -6.64 -10.87 -8.40
C GLN A 69 -5.87 -9.88 -9.26
N ARG A 70 -6.27 -9.71 -10.53
CA ARG A 70 -5.65 -8.72 -11.43
C ARG A 70 -5.83 -7.29 -10.92
N ILE A 71 -7.00 -6.94 -10.40
CA ILE A 71 -7.24 -5.62 -9.80
C ILE A 71 -6.35 -5.44 -8.57
N ASN A 72 -6.26 -6.44 -7.69
CA ASN A 72 -5.44 -6.36 -6.48
C ASN A 72 -3.96 -6.11 -6.81
N VAL A 73 -3.41 -6.82 -7.81
CA VAL A 73 -2.04 -6.58 -8.30
C VAL A 73 -1.86 -5.15 -8.81
N ALA A 74 -2.85 -4.59 -9.52
CA ALA A 74 -2.78 -3.22 -10.01
C ALA A 74 -2.80 -2.19 -8.85
N ILE A 75 -3.65 -2.40 -7.85
CA ILE A 75 -3.69 -1.55 -6.66
C ILE A 75 -2.37 -1.62 -5.91
N ARG A 76 -1.84 -2.83 -5.68
CA ARG A 76 -0.58 -3.02 -4.96
C ARG A 76 0.58 -2.29 -5.65
N LYS A 77 0.69 -2.42 -6.98
CA LYS A 77 1.71 -1.69 -7.77
C LYS A 77 1.56 -0.18 -7.63
N ALA A 78 0.34 0.35 -7.72
CA ALA A 78 0.11 1.79 -7.55
C ALA A 78 0.53 2.27 -6.14
N LEU A 79 0.29 1.48 -5.10
CA LEU A 79 0.73 1.79 -3.73
C LEU A 79 2.25 1.66 -3.54
N GLU A 80 2.92 0.81 -4.31
CA GLU A 80 4.38 0.68 -4.30
C GLU A 80 5.08 1.86 -4.97
N GLU A 81 4.46 2.47 -5.99
CA GLU A 81 5.00 3.63 -6.72
C GLU A 81 4.90 4.95 -5.94
N VAL A 82 4.00 5.04 -4.95
CA VAL A 82 3.83 6.24 -4.12
C VAL A 82 4.73 6.15 -2.89
N SER A 83 5.71 7.03 -2.76
CA SER A 83 6.57 7.08 -1.57
C SER A 83 5.99 7.95 -0.45
N LEU A 84 6.47 7.76 0.77
CA LEU A 84 6.15 8.62 1.92
C LEU A 84 6.56 10.07 1.64
N ALA A 85 7.62 10.30 0.86
CA ALA A 85 8.01 11.64 0.42
C ALA A 85 6.95 12.29 -0.50
N ASP A 86 6.29 11.50 -1.34
CA ASP A 86 5.24 11.97 -2.24
C ASP A 86 3.97 12.31 -1.46
N LEU A 87 3.63 11.54 -0.42
CA LEU A 87 2.50 11.83 0.46
C LEU A 87 2.65 13.15 1.24
N LEU A 88 3.89 13.59 1.50
CA LEU A 88 4.16 14.89 2.11
C LEU A 88 3.93 16.06 1.15
N ARG A 89 3.91 15.80 -0.16
CA ARG A 89 3.64 16.80 -1.19
C ARG A 89 2.14 16.75 -1.49
N ALA A 90 1.43 17.84 -1.23
CA ALA A 90 0.08 18.00 -1.77
C ALA A 90 0.18 18.05 -3.31
N SER A 91 -0.15 16.96 -4.00
CA SER A 91 -0.25 16.99 -5.45
C SER A 91 -1.43 17.87 -5.85
N ALA A 92 -1.15 18.95 -6.58
CA ALA A 92 -2.17 19.85 -7.12
C ALA A 92 -2.83 19.30 -8.39
N ALA A 93 -2.22 18.31 -9.04
CA ALA A 93 -2.73 17.70 -10.27
C ALA A 93 -3.59 16.47 -9.95
N PRO A 94 -4.69 16.24 -10.70
CA PRO A 94 -5.49 15.03 -10.56
C PRO A 94 -4.61 13.80 -10.81
N PRO A 95 -4.73 12.74 -9.98
CA PRO A 95 -3.98 11.52 -10.20
C PRO A 95 -4.39 10.92 -11.55
N SER A 96 -3.38 10.56 -12.35
CA SER A 96 -3.53 9.81 -13.58
C SER A 96 -2.74 8.53 -13.47
N PHE A 97 -3.35 7.42 -13.87
CA PHE A 97 -2.69 6.12 -13.87
C PHE A 97 -3.21 5.28 -15.03
N ASN A 98 -2.39 4.34 -15.47
CA ASN A 98 -2.76 3.42 -16.55
C ASN A 98 -3.33 2.13 -15.94
N PHE A 99 -4.64 1.93 -16.11
CA PHE A 99 -5.28 0.68 -15.70
C PHE A 99 -5.49 -0.19 -16.94
N ALA A 100 -4.86 -1.38 -16.96
CA ALA A 100 -4.93 -2.31 -18.11
C ALA A 100 -4.57 -1.68 -19.47
N GLY A 101 -3.65 -0.71 -19.49
CA GLY A 101 -3.24 0.01 -20.71
C GLY A 101 -4.20 1.13 -21.12
N MET A 102 -5.23 1.41 -20.33
CA MET A 102 -6.15 2.53 -20.55
C MET A 102 -5.81 3.67 -19.57
N PRO A 103 -5.66 4.91 -20.05
CA PRO A 103 -5.45 6.06 -19.16
C PRO A 103 -6.72 6.33 -18.36
N VAL A 104 -6.61 6.35 -17.04
CA VAL A 104 -7.68 6.71 -16.10
C VAL A 104 -7.33 8.03 -15.44
N THR A 105 -8.24 9.00 -15.53
CA THR A 105 -8.14 10.28 -14.84
C THR A 105 -9.26 10.35 -13.81
N VAL A 106 -8.91 10.58 -12.54
CA VAL A 106 -9.91 10.80 -11.50
C VAL A 106 -10.32 12.27 -11.54
N GLU A 107 -11.47 12.55 -12.15
CA GLU A 107 -12.04 13.89 -12.13
C GLU A 107 -12.54 14.22 -10.72
N LYS A 108 -12.21 15.42 -10.24
CA LYS A 108 -12.72 15.91 -8.97
C LYS A 108 -14.20 16.24 -9.17
N LYS A 109 -15.10 15.41 -8.63
CA LYS A 109 -16.53 15.72 -8.64
C LYS A 109 -16.74 17.00 -7.81
N SER A 110 -17.16 18.06 -8.49
CA SER A 110 -17.39 19.39 -7.92
C SER A 110 -18.65 19.44 -7.05
#